data_AF-A0A1Z2XVI0-F1
#
_entry.id   AF-A0A1Z2XVI0-F1
#
_cell.length_a   1.000
_cell.length_b   1.000
_cell.length_c   1.000
_cell.angle_alpha   90.00
_cell.angle_beta   90.00
_cell.angle_gamma   90.00
#
_symmetry.space_group_name_H-M   'P 1'
#
loop_
_entity.id
_entity.type
_entity.pdbx_description
1 polymer ?
#
loop_
_entity_poly.entity_id
_entity_poly.type
_entity_poly.pdbx_seq_one_letter_code
_entity_poly.pdbx_strand_id
1 'polypeptide(L)'
;MTLQECYEKLGGDYGAVSSRLPSEKFIQKYVLKFAEDKTMELLESSFEGGNFDEAFRAAHTIKGMCQNLSFARLEKSSSALTEALRGGRSPEAPELLQRVREDYELTADTIKEYKSGL
;
A
#
# COMPACT_ATOMS: atom_id res chain seq x y z
N MET A 1 1.32 -5.16 19.80
CA MET A 1 1.32 -6.25 18.81
C MET A 1 2.75 -6.52 18.35
N THR A 2 3.05 -7.75 17.92
CA THR A 2 4.31 -8.11 17.25
C THR A 2 4.29 -7.69 15.78
N LEU A 3 5.43 -7.78 15.08
CA LEU A 3 5.48 -7.51 13.65
C LEU A 3 4.68 -8.56 12.85
N GLN A 4 4.69 -9.80 13.28
CA GLN A 4 3.93 -10.90 12.70
C GLN A 4 2.42 -10.65 12.80
N GLU A 5 1.93 -10.28 14.00
CA GLU A 5 0.52 -9.90 14.22
C GLU A 5 0.11 -8.68 13.38
N CYS A 6 1.01 -7.70 13.22
CA CYS A 6 0.82 -6.55 12.34
C CYS A 6 0.60 -7.00 10.89
N TYR A 7 1.44 -7.90 10.39
CA TYR A 7 1.31 -8.48 9.04
C TYR A 7 0.01 -9.28 8.86
N GLU A 8 -0.38 -10.10 9.83
CA GLU A 8 -1.65 -10.84 9.77
C GLU A 8 -2.85 -9.88 9.67
N LYS A 9 -2.87 -8.82 10.48
CA LYS A 9 -3.97 -7.86 10.55
C LYS A 9 -4.11 -6.99 9.29
N LEU A 10 -2.99 -6.56 8.68
CA LEU A 10 -3.01 -5.81 7.42
C LEU A 10 -3.22 -6.71 6.17
N GLY A 11 -3.28 -8.03 6.34
CA GLY A 11 -3.41 -8.97 5.22
C GLY A 11 -2.13 -9.11 4.39
N GLY A 12 -0.97 -9.10 5.06
CA GLY A 12 0.34 -9.28 4.48
C GLY A 12 0.91 -10.68 4.71
N ASP A 13 2.10 -10.93 4.15
CA ASP A 13 2.83 -12.18 4.31
C ASP A 13 4.20 -11.96 4.97
N TYR A 14 4.24 -12.15 6.29
CA TYR A 14 5.48 -12.03 7.08
C TYR A 14 6.52 -13.07 6.65
N GLY A 15 6.11 -14.29 6.31
CA GLY A 15 7.01 -15.35 5.87
C GLY A 15 7.74 -14.97 4.58
N ALA A 16 6.99 -14.45 3.60
CA ALA A 16 7.56 -14.03 2.32
C ALA A 16 8.46 -12.79 2.43
N VAL A 17 8.16 -11.83 3.31
CA VAL A 17 9.05 -10.66 3.49
C VAL A 17 10.32 -11.04 4.28
N SER A 18 10.19 -11.90 5.29
CA SER A 18 11.32 -12.36 6.12
C SER A 18 12.27 -13.29 5.38
N SER A 19 11.79 -14.00 4.35
CA SER A 19 12.66 -14.78 3.47
C SER A 19 13.48 -13.91 2.49
N ARG A 20 13.06 -12.66 2.23
CA ARG A 20 13.72 -11.74 1.26
C ARG A 20 14.56 -10.67 1.93
N LEU A 21 14.11 -10.13 3.07
CA LEU A 21 14.76 -9.03 3.76
C LEU A 21 15.67 -9.52 4.91
N PRO A 22 16.80 -8.85 5.17
CA PRO A 22 17.90 -9.42 5.94
C PRO A 22 17.66 -9.56 7.45
N SER A 23 16.66 -8.89 8.03
CA SER A 23 16.32 -9.01 9.46
C SER A 23 14.96 -8.40 9.79
N GLU A 24 14.37 -8.81 10.92
CA GLU A 24 13.14 -8.19 11.46
C GLU A 24 13.30 -6.68 11.70
N LYS A 25 14.45 -6.24 12.24
CA LYS A 25 14.74 -4.80 12.40
C LYS A 25 14.75 -4.05 11.08
N PHE A 26 15.23 -4.67 10.00
CA PHE A 26 15.20 -4.08 8.67
C PHE A 26 13.77 -3.99 8.14
N ILE A 27 12.98 -5.05 8.29
CA ILE A 27 11.55 -5.06 7.91
C ILE A 27 10.80 -3.96 8.66
N GLN A 28 10.92 -3.92 9.99
CA GLN A 28 10.30 -2.91 10.85
C GLN A 28 10.61 -1.50 10.37
N LYS A 29 11.88 -1.19 10.06
CA LYS A 29 12.29 0.12 9.56
C LYS A 29 11.48 0.56 8.34
N TYR A 30 11.27 -0.34 7.36
CA TYR A 30 10.56 0.01 6.14
C TYR A 30 9.03 -0.04 6.28
N VAL A 31 8.49 -0.90 7.16
CA VAL A 31 7.09 -0.87 7.56
C VAL A 31 6.73 0.48 8.19
N LEU A 32 7.56 0.98 9.10
CA LEU A 32 7.33 2.29 9.73
C LEU A 32 7.47 3.45 8.73
N LYS A 33 8.41 3.35 7.77
CA LYS A 33 8.55 4.34 6.70
C LYS A 33 7.36 4.38 5.75
N PHE A 34 6.69 3.25 5.51
CA PHE A 34 5.49 3.21 4.67
C PHE A 34 4.40 4.13 5.23
N ALA A 35 4.21 4.17 6.56
CA ALA A 35 3.21 5.04 7.20
C ALA A 35 3.55 6.54 7.13
N GLU A 36 4.76 6.91 6.69
CA GLU A 36 5.20 8.28 6.50
C GLU A 36 5.19 8.71 5.02
N ASP A 37 4.86 7.78 4.12
CA ASP A 37 4.82 8.02 2.68
C ASP A 37 3.56 8.79 2.25
N LYS A 38 3.69 9.66 1.24
CA LYS A 38 2.63 10.55 0.76
C LYS A 38 2.02 10.13 -0.58
N THR A 39 2.37 8.95 -1.08
CA THR A 39 1.91 8.49 -2.40
C THR A 39 0.39 8.31 -2.44
N MET A 40 -0.26 7.97 -1.33
CA MET A 40 -1.72 7.89 -1.28
C MET A 40 -2.38 9.27 -1.46
N GLU A 41 -1.87 10.31 -0.77
CA GLU A 41 -2.36 11.68 -0.92
C GLU A 41 -2.18 12.18 -2.38
N LEU A 42 -1.05 11.83 -3.00
CA LEU A 42 -0.77 12.13 -4.40
C LEU A 42 -1.74 11.41 -5.35
N LEU A 43 -2.05 10.14 -5.08
CA LEU A 43 -3.01 9.36 -5.86
C LEU A 43 -4.40 10.01 -5.84
N GLU A 44 -4.91 10.35 -4.66
CA GLU A 44 -6.24 10.93 -4.50
C GLU A 44 -6.35 12.29 -5.18
N SER A 45 -5.42 13.20 -4.88
CA SER A 45 -5.39 14.54 -5.46
C SER A 45 -5.24 14.52 -6.97
N SER A 46 -4.44 13.61 -7.52
CA SER A 46 -4.28 13.44 -8.97
C SER A 46 -5.54 12.90 -9.63
N PHE A 47 -6.20 11.93 -9.00
CA PHE A 47 -7.44 11.35 -9.51
C PHE A 47 -8.58 12.37 -9.51
N GLU A 48 -8.75 13.10 -8.42
CA GLU A 48 -9.76 14.16 -8.28
C GLU A 48 -9.50 15.34 -9.24
N GLY A 49 -8.23 15.69 -9.44
CA GLY A 49 -7.81 16.71 -10.39
C GLY A 49 -7.86 16.27 -11.87
N GLY A 50 -8.24 15.03 -12.16
CA GLY A 50 -8.30 14.49 -13.52
C GLY A 50 -6.94 14.20 -14.18
N ASN A 51 -5.84 14.27 -13.42
CA ASN A 51 -4.50 13.93 -13.88
C ASN A 51 -4.26 12.42 -13.77
N PHE A 52 -4.87 11.65 -14.68
CA PHE A 52 -4.85 10.19 -14.63
C PHE A 52 -3.48 9.58 -14.89
N ASP A 53 -2.57 10.28 -15.58
CA ASP A 53 -1.19 9.83 -15.75
C ASP A 53 -0.40 9.89 -14.43
N GLU A 54 -0.62 10.92 -13.61
CA GLU A 54 -0.02 11.01 -12.28
C GLU A 54 -0.69 10.04 -11.30
N ALA A 55 -2.01 9.88 -11.37
CA ALA A 55 -2.72 8.87 -10.59
C ALA A 55 -2.21 7.46 -10.90
N PHE A 56 -1.94 7.14 -12.17
CA PHE A 56 -1.32 5.88 -12.57
C PHE A 56 0.05 5.69 -11.93
N ARG A 57 0.92 6.72 -11.98
CA ARG A 57 2.27 6.67 -11.37
C ARG A 57 2.20 6.48 -9.85
N ALA A 58 1.27 7.15 -9.18
CA ALA A 58 1.06 7.03 -7.75
C ALA A 58 0.56 5.62 -7.37
N ALA A 59 -0.46 5.11 -8.05
CA ALA A 59 -0.95 3.73 -7.85
C ALA A 59 0.15 2.69 -8.08
N HIS A 60 0.96 2.86 -9.13
CA HIS A 60 2.10 2.00 -9.44
C HIS A 60 3.18 2.03 -8.35
N THR A 61 3.43 3.20 -7.75
CA THR A 61 4.37 3.34 -6.63
C THR A 61 3.86 2.61 -5.39
N ILE A 62 2.57 2.75 -5.03
CA ILE A 62 1.95 2.01 -3.91
C ILE A 62 2.09 0.51 -4.15
N LYS A 63 1.75 0.04 -5.35
CA LYS A 63 1.93 -1.36 -5.76
C LYS A 63 3.36 -1.83 -5.50
N GLY A 64 4.36 -1.10 -5.98
CA GLY A 64 5.77 -1.45 -5.82
C GLY A 64 6.22 -1.52 -4.36
N MET A 65 5.78 -0.58 -3.51
CA MET A 65 6.04 -0.63 -2.08
C MET A 65 5.44 -1.88 -1.43
N CYS A 66 4.18 -2.17 -1.74
CA CYS A 66 3.46 -3.32 -1.19
C CYS A 66 4.07 -4.65 -1.65
N GLN A 67 4.52 -4.75 -2.89
CA GLN A 67 5.24 -5.91 -3.42
C GLN A 67 6.54 -6.17 -2.65
N ASN A 68 7.35 -5.12 -2.42
CA ASN A 68 8.60 -5.25 -1.67
C ASN A 68 8.36 -5.68 -0.22
N LEU A 69 7.33 -5.12 0.42
CA LEU A 69 7.00 -5.35 1.82
C LEU A 69 6.06 -6.54 2.07
N SER A 70 5.60 -7.24 1.04
CA SER A 70 4.57 -8.29 1.14
C SER A 70 3.25 -7.83 1.78
N PHE A 71 2.78 -6.62 1.50
CA PHE A 71 1.44 -6.16 1.91
C PHE A 71 0.38 -6.67 0.92
N ALA A 72 0.19 -7.99 0.89
CA ALA A 72 -0.49 -8.71 -0.20
C ALA A 72 -1.91 -8.20 -0.50
N ARG A 73 -2.68 -7.77 0.51
CA ARG A 73 -4.01 -7.18 0.31
C ARG A 73 -3.94 -5.86 -0.50
N LEU A 74 -3.18 -4.89 0.00
CA LEU A 74 -3.02 -3.58 -0.63
C LEU A 74 -2.27 -3.67 -1.98
N GLU A 75 -1.36 -4.62 -2.12
CA GLU A 75 -0.68 -4.93 -3.39
C GLU A 75 -1.69 -5.29 -4.49
N LYS A 76 -2.66 -6.14 -4.19
CA LYS A 76 -3.68 -6.58 -5.14
C LYS A 76 -4.59 -5.43 -5.58
N SER A 77 -5.11 -4.64 -4.64
CA SER A 77 -5.99 -3.52 -4.97
C SER A 77 -5.25 -2.41 -5.71
N SER A 78 -4.04 -2.04 -5.28
CA SER A 78 -3.22 -1.04 -5.97
C SER A 78 -2.77 -1.53 -7.36
N SER A 79 -2.50 -2.82 -7.55
CA SER A 79 -2.23 -3.38 -8.87
C SER A 79 -3.45 -3.30 -9.79
N ALA A 80 -4.65 -3.62 -9.30
CA ALA A 80 -5.87 -3.50 -10.09
C ALA A 80 -6.13 -2.06 -10.53
N LEU A 81 -5.99 -1.09 -9.62
CA LEU A 81 -6.11 0.34 -9.96
C LEU A 81 -5.05 0.79 -10.95
N THR A 82 -3.80 0.33 -10.80
CA THR A 82 -2.72 0.63 -11.74
C THR A 82 -3.08 0.19 -13.16
N GLU A 83 -3.60 -1.03 -13.33
CA GLU A 83 -4.01 -1.52 -14.66
C GLU A 83 -5.24 -0.75 -15.19
N ALA A 84 -6.19 -0.41 -14.32
CA ALA A 84 -7.38 0.34 -14.70
C ALA A 84 -7.08 1.80 -15.11
N LEU A 85 -5.97 2.37 -14.67
CA LEU A 85 -5.50 3.69 -15.08
C LEU A 85 -4.53 3.65 -16.27
N ARG A 86 -4.19 2.46 -16.79
CA ARG A 86 -3.24 2.31 -17.88
C ARG A 86 -3.81 2.91 -19.16
N GLY A 87 -3.22 4.02 -19.59
CA GLY A 87 -3.67 4.76 -20.78
C GLY A 87 -4.84 5.72 -20.50
N GLY A 88 -5.13 6.06 -19.23
CA GLY A 88 -6.15 7.01 -18.82
C GLY A 88 -7.23 6.41 -17.92
N ARG A 89 -8.28 7.19 -17.61
CA ARG A 89 -9.37 6.74 -16.73
C ARG A 89 -10.25 5.69 -17.41
N SER A 90 -10.38 4.53 -16.79
CA SER A 90 -11.41 3.53 -17.10
C SER A 90 -12.70 3.73 -16.27
N PRO A 91 -13.83 3.13 -16.69
CA PRO A 91 -15.07 3.15 -15.92
C PRO A 91 -14.96 2.56 -14.51
N GLU A 92 -14.09 1.56 -14.32
CA GLU A 92 -13.91 0.83 -13.06
C GLU A 92 -12.97 1.56 -12.08
N ALA A 93 -12.20 2.53 -12.56
CA ALA A 93 -11.18 3.23 -11.77
C ALA A 93 -11.71 3.87 -10.46
N PRO A 94 -12.91 4.50 -10.41
CA PRO A 94 -13.44 5.05 -9.16
C PRO A 94 -13.71 3.99 -8.08
N GLU A 95 -14.25 2.84 -8.48
CA GLU A 95 -14.51 1.74 -7.55
C GLU A 95 -13.19 1.14 -7.05
N LEU A 96 -12.22 0.97 -7.94
CA LEU A 96 -10.89 0.47 -7.59
C LEU A 96 -10.13 1.44 -6.68
N LEU A 97 -10.26 2.75 -6.89
CA LEU A 97 -9.70 3.76 -5.99
C LEU A 97 -10.28 3.63 -4.58
N GLN A 98 -11.60 3.42 -4.47
CA GLN A 98 -12.24 3.21 -3.18
C GLN A 98 -11.71 1.97 -2.45
N ARG A 99 -11.49 0.87 -3.17
CA ARG A 99 -10.88 -0.34 -2.60
C ARG A 99 -9.44 -0.10 -2.13
N VAL A 100 -8.64 0.66 -2.91
CA VAL A 100 -7.28 1.04 -2.51
C VAL A 100 -7.30 1.90 -1.25
N ARG A 101 -8.23 2.86 -1.12
CA ARG A 101 -8.41 3.67 0.09
C ARG A 101 -8.64 2.81 1.32
N GLU A 102 -9.62 1.91 1.26
CA GLU A 102 -9.97 1.02 2.39
C GLU A 102 -8.81 0.12 2.81
N ASP A 103 -8.10 -0.47 1.82
CA ASP A 103 -6.95 -1.32 2.09
C ASP A 103 -5.75 -0.52 2.63
N TYR A 104 -5.56 0.71 2.16
CA TYR A 104 -4.51 1.62 2.63
C TYR A 104 -4.78 2.07 4.06
N GLU A 105 -6.01 2.47 4.38
CA GLU A 105 -6.43 2.85 5.73
C GLU A 105 -6.21 1.72 6.72
N LEU A 106 -6.66 0.49 6.40
CA LEU A 106 -6.39 -0.68 7.23
C LEU A 106 -4.89 -0.89 7.46
N THR A 107 -4.09 -0.79 6.40
CA THR A 107 -2.64 -0.97 6.47
C THR A 107 -1.99 0.11 7.36
N ALA A 108 -2.32 1.38 7.11
CA ALA A 108 -1.77 2.52 7.83
C ALA A 108 -2.15 2.49 9.32
N ASP A 109 -3.41 2.21 9.63
CA ASP A 109 -3.88 2.16 11.03
C ASP A 109 -3.30 0.97 11.79
N THR A 110 -3.14 -0.18 11.14
CA THR A 110 -2.45 -1.33 11.73
C THR A 110 -0.98 -1.00 12.03
N ILE A 111 -0.29 -0.32 11.12
CA ILE A 111 1.10 0.11 11.33
C ILE A 111 1.21 1.16 12.45
N LYS A 112 0.25 2.09 12.55
CA LYS A 112 0.19 3.06 13.67
C LYS A 112 0.03 2.36 15.01
N GLU A 113 -0.91 1.41 15.11
CA GLU A 113 -1.14 0.64 16.34
C GLU A 113 0.10 -0.19 16.71
N TYR A 114 0.78 -0.79 15.73
CA TYR A 114 2.08 -1.43 15.94
C TYR A 114 3.13 -0.46 16.49
N LYS A 115 3.28 0.72 15.85
CA LYS A 115 4.24 1.76 16.25
C LYS A 115 4.00 2.26 17.68
N SER A 116 2.75 2.36 18.12
CA SER A 116 2.40 2.76 19.49
C SER A 116 2.78 1.73 20.56
N GLY A 117 3.00 0.48 20.17
CA GLY A 117 3.42 -0.60 21.07
C GLY A 117 4.92 -0.91 21.08
N LEU A 118 5.73 -0.15 20.32
CA LEU A 118 7.20 -0.23 20.31
C LEU A 118 7.82 0.58 21.46
#